data_AF-A0A1J5PAI5-F1
#
_entry.id   AF-A0A1J5PAI5-F1
#
_cell.length_a   1.000
_cell.length_b   1.000
_cell.length_c   1.000
_cell.angle_alpha   90.00
_cell.angle_beta   90.00
_cell.angle_gamma   90.00
#
_symmetry.space_group_name_H-M   'P 1'
#
loop_
_entity.id
_entity.type
_entity.pdbx_description
1 polymer ?
#
loop_
_entity_poly.entity_id
_entity_poly.type
_entity_poly.pdbx_seq_one_letter_code
_entity_poly.pdbx_strand_id
1 'polypeptide(L)'
;MQLGALALLAAWFGWRRAPQPQRTWRGPAVWVAAVALGLLATLNLVVAGQPWGIVYGLGLWGAKVVQALGVDLSHNAFWGLPPMQAQLHASLLADNTSITDLGMLLGALIAATAGSRSSPRVRLSARAWAASVLAGLVLGYSSRMAFGCNVGAYFSGISTGSLHGWVWFASAFAGSTIGVRLRGALGIGSAR
;
A
#
# COMPACT_ATOMS: atom_id res chain seq x y z
N MET A 1 21.88 -2.32 3.51
CA MET A 1 21.72 -3.74 3.07
C MET A 1 20.35 -4.03 2.45
N GLN A 2 19.23 -3.50 2.99
CA GLN A 2 17.88 -3.68 2.41
C GLN A 2 17.72 -3.21 0.95
N LEU A 3 18.25 -2.03 0.61
CA LEU A 3 18.12 -1.45 -0.73
C LEU A 3 18.81 -2.31 -1.82
N GLY A 4 19.95 -2.94 -1.49
CA GLY A 4 20.67 -3.82 -2.40
C GLY A 4 19.92 -5.12 -2.68
N ALA A 5 19.34 -5.74 -1.65
CA ALA A 5 18.53 -6.95 -1.80
C ALA A 5 17.24 -6.67 -2.60
N LEU A 6 16.58 -5.53 -2.37
CA LEU A 6 15.39 -5.11 -3.12
C LEU A 6 15.70 -4.78 -4.59
N ALA A 7 16.83 -4.12 -4.86
CA ALA A 7 17.26 -3.81 -6.22
C ALA A 7 17.62 -5.07 -7.03
N LEU A 8 18.28 -6.05 -6.39
CA LEU A 8 18.62 -7.33 -7.04
C LEU A 8 17.38 -8.17 -7.33
N LEU A 9 16.40 -8.20 -6.43
CA LEU A 9 15.12 -8.87 -6.67
C LEU A 9 14.30 -8.17 -7.76
N ALA A 10 14.25 -6.83 -7.76
CA ALA A 10 13.58 -6.05 -8.80
C ALA A 10 14.21 -6.27 -10.19
N ALA A 11 15.54 -6.34 -10.28
CA ALA A 11 16.26 -6.65 -11.50
C ALA A 11 15.99 -8.09 -11.99
N TRP A 12 15.95 -9.07 -11.07
CA TRP A 12 15.66 -10.47 -11.39
C TRP A 12 14.24 -10.67 -11.95
N PHE A 13 13.24 -10.02 -11.35
CA PHE A 13 11.86 -10.10 -11.82
C PHE A 13 11.60 -9.25 -13.08
N GLY A 14 12.31 -8.14 -13.26
CA GLY A 14 12.21 -7.28 -14.45
C GLY A 14 12.73 -7.92 -15.73
N TRP A 15 13.61 -8.93 -15.64
CA TRP A 15 14.21 -9.57 -16.82
C TRP A 15 13.38 -10.72 -17.40
N ARG A 16 12.39 -11.23 -16.66
CA ARG A 16 11.46 -12.25 -17.16
C ARG A 16 10.21 -11.57 -17.70
N ARG A 17 9.97 -11.68 -19.01
CA ARG A 17 8.68 -11.29 -19.62
C ARG A 17 7.55 -12.03 -18.90
N ALA A 18 6.82 -11.33 -18.04
CA ALA A 18 5.70 -11.90 -17.32
C ALA A 18 4.64 -12.37 -18.32
N PRO A 19 4.20 -13.64 -18.28
CA PRO A 19 3.04 -14.09 -19.03
C PRO A 19 1.83 -13.20 -18.71
N GLN A 20 0.96 -12.95 -19.68
CA GLN A 20 -0.20 -12.09 -19.45
C GLN A 20 -1.00 -12.57 -18.24
N PRO A 21 -1.40 -11.68 -17.32
CA PRO A 21 -2.23 -12.08 -16.18
C PRO A 21 -3.54 -12.63 -16.73
N GLN A 22 -3.69 -13.95 -16.66
CA GLN A 22 -4.95 -14.60 -16.95
C GLN A 22 -5.96 -14.11 -15.92
N ARG A 23 -7.14 -13.69 -16.39
CA ARG A 23 -8.25 -13.23 -15.54
C ARG A 23 -8.75 -14.29 -14.54
N THR A 24 -8.32 -15.53 -14.72
CA THR A 24 -8.62 -16.66 -13.87
C THR A 24 -7.49 -16.87 -12.87
N TRP A 25 -7.81 -16.92 -11.58
CA TRP A 25 -6.94 -17.34 -10.48
C TRP A 25 -6.59 -18.83 -10.58
N ARG A 26 -5.98 -19.25 -11.69
CA ARG A 26 -5.68 -20.64 -12.03
C ARG A 26 -4.27 -20.74 -12.57
N GLY A 27 -3.55 -21.78 -12.14
CA GLY A 27 -2.21 -22.11 -12.63
C GLY A 27 -1.09 -21.85 -11.61
N PRO A 28 0.14 -22.33 -11.91
CA PRO A 28 1.27 -22.31 -10.99
C PRO A 28 1.75 -20.89 -10.64
N ALA A 29 1.48 -19.90 -11.50
CA ALA A 29 1.88 -18.52 -11.28
C ALA A 29 1.29 -17.90 -10.00
N VAL A 30 0.06 -18.27 -9.62
CA VAL A 30 -0.57 -17.77 -8.38
C VAL A 30 0.17 -18.28 -7.15
N TRP A 31 0.57 -19.55 -7.15
CA TRP A 31 1.34 -20.15 -6.07
C TRP A 31 2.75 -19.56 -5.99
N VAL A 32 3.41 -19.35 -7.13
CA VAL A 32 4.72 -18.68 -7.16
C VAL A 32 4.61 -17.26 -6.59
N ALA A 33 3.58 -16.50 -6.97
CA ALA A 33 3.34 -15.17 -6.42
C ALA A 33 3.03 -15.20 -4.91
N ALA A 34 2.21 -16.14 -4.44
CA ALA A 34 1.88 -16.29 -3.03
C ALA A 34 3.11 -16.66 -2.18
N VAL A 35 3.94 -17.61 -2.65
CA VAL A 35 5.18 -18.00 -1.99
C VAL A 35 6.18 -16.83 -1.99
N ALA A 36 6.36 -16.15 -3.13
CA ALA A 36 7.23 -14.99 -3.21
C ALA A 36 6.79 -13.86 -2.27
N LEU A 37 5.48 -13.57 -2.21
CA LEU A 37 4.93 -12.56 -1.31
C LEU A 37 5.12 -12.95 0.16
N GLY A 38 4.89 -14.22 0.50
CA GLY A 38 5.13 -14.75 1.85
C GLY A 38 6.60 -14.65 2.26
N LEU A 39 7.53 -15.01 1.36
CA LEU A 39 8.97 -14.86 1.59
C LEU A 39 9.37 -13.40 1.78
N LEU A 40 8.87 -12.48 0.94
CA LEU A 40 9.12 -11.05 1.08
C LEU A 40 8.58 -10.52 2.41
N ALA A 41 7.41 -10.97 2.85
CA ALA A 41 6.83 -10.58 4.13
C ALA A 41 7.67 -11.07 5.31
N THR A 42 8.13 -12.31 5.28
CA THR A 42 9.03 -12.88 6.29
C THR A 42 10.37 -12.14 6.31
N LEU A 43 10.94 -11.85 5.14
CA LEU A 43 12.16 -11.04 5.04
C LEU A 43 11.96 -9.64 5.59
N ASN A 44 10.83 -8.99 5.28
CA ASN A 44 10.50 -7.70 5.88
C ASN A 44 10.44 -7.80 7.41
N LEU A 45 9.77 -8.83 7.95
CA LEU A 45 9.67 -9.02 9.39
C LEU A 45 11.06 -9.20 10.03
N VAL A 46 11.92 -10.04 9.44
CA VAL A 46 13.28 -10.31 9.94
C VAL A 46 14.15 -9.06 9.89
N VAL A 47 14.05 -8.27 8.82
CA VAL A 47 14.96 -7.13 8.62
C VAL A 47 14.45 -5.84 9.27
N ALA A 48 13.14 -5.57 9.18
CA ALA A 48 12.53 -4.36 9.75
C ALA A 48 12.08 -4.53 11.21
N GLY A 49 12.09 -5.75 11.75
CA GLY A 49 11.67 -6.08 13.12
C GLY A 49 10.18 -5.88 13.38
N GLN A 50 9.38 -5.66 12.32
CA GLN A 50 7.96 -5.35 12.43
C GLN A 50 7.17 -5.94 11.25
N PRO A 51 5.88 -6.25 11.44
CA PRO A 51 5.03 -6.74 10.36
C PRO A 51 4.91 -5.70 9.23
N TRP A 52 4.62 -6.16 8.03
CA TRP A 52 4.58 -5.29 6.85
C TRP A 52 3.41 -4.30 6.93
N GLY A 53 3.72 -3.01 7.03
CA GLY A 53 2.77 -1.89 6.98
C GLY A 53 3.08 -0.90 5.86
N ILE A 54 2.04 -0.13 5.48
CA ILE A 54 2.08 0.90 4.40
C ILE A 54 1.62 2.26 4.93
N VAL A 55 0.51 2.27 5.67
CA VAL A 55 -0.19 3.50 6.10
C VAL A 55 0.73 4.46 6.87
N TYR A 56 1.66 3.91 7.65
CA TYR A 56 2.58 4.71 8.44
C TYR A 56 3.52 5.55 7.58
N GLY A 57 4.17 4.96 6.57
CA GLY A 57 5.06 5.65 5.64
C GLY A 57 4.34 6.77 4.91
N LEU A 58 3.17 6.48 4.33
CA LEU A 58 2.34 7.50 3.68
C LEU A 58 1.91 8.63 4.65
N GLY A 59 1.62 8.30 5.91
CA GLY A 59 1.32 9.26 6.96
C GLY A 59 2.51 10.17 7.26
N LEU A 60 3.71 9.61 7.35
CA LEU A 60 4.96 10.35 7.54
C LEU A 60 5.22 11.32 6.38
N TRP A 61 4.97 10.88 5.14
CA TRP A 61 5.17 11.74 3.96
C TRP A 61 4.20 12.91 3.99
N GLY A 62 2.93 12.66 4.30
CA GLY A 62 1.92 13.70 4.48
C GLY A 62 2.29 14.68 5.60
N ALA A 63 2.76 14.18 6.73
CA ALA A 63 3.19 15.02 7.85
C ALA A 63 4.39 15.91 7.50
N LYS A 64 5.37 15.40 6.74
CA LYS A 64 6.49 16.21 6.24
C LYS A 64 6.06 17.26 5.24
N VAL A 65 5.10 16.96 4.37
CA VAL A 65 4.52 17.98 3.46
C VAL A 65 3.84 19.09 4.27
N VAL A 66 3.04 18.74 5.27
CA VAL A 66 2.38 19.72 6.15
C VAL A 66 3.40 20.55 6.93
N GLN A 67 4.47 19.94 7.45
CA GLN A 67 5.56 20.65 8.10
C GLN A 67 6.31 21.58 7.14
N ALA A 68 6.56 21.14 5.90
CA ALA A 68 7.22 21.95 4.87
C ALA A 68 6.36 23.16 4.43
N LEU A 69 5.03 23.08 4.58
CA LEU A 69 4.12 24.20 4.38
C LEU A 69 4.10 25.19 5.57
N GLY A 70 4.93 24.97 6.60
CA GLY A 70 5.10 25.87 7.74
C GLY A 70 4.19 25.58 8.94
N VAL A 71 3.45 24.45 8.93
CA VAL A 71 2.60 24.06 10.07
C VAL A 71 3.44 23.36 11.14
N ASP A 72 3.41 23.86 12.36
CA ASP A 72 4.07 23.20 13.49
C ASP A 72 3.25 22.00 13.98
N LEU A 73 3.89 20.82 13.95
CA LEU A 73 3.31 19.55 14.39
C LEU A 73 3.73 19.16 15.82
N SER A 74 4.52 19.97 16.51
CA SER A 74 5.01 19.73 17.88
C SER A 74 3.87 19.55 18.88
N HIS A 75 2.76 20.27 18.70
CA HIS A 75 1.57 20.20 19.55
C HIS A 75 0.55 19.12 19.11
N ASN A 76 0.84 18.37 18.05
CA ASN A 76 -0.07 17.32 17.59
C ASN A 76 -0.02 16.10 18.52
N ALA A 77 -1.17 15.53 18.87
CA ALA A 77 -1.25 14.39 19.79
C ALA A 77 -0.47 13.14 19.34
N PHE A 78 -0.28 12.95 18.03
CA PHE A 78 0.49 11.84 17.48
C PHE A 78 1.89 12.28 17.03
N TRP A 79 1.96 13.30 16.17
CA TRP A 79 3.22 13.77 15.58
C TRP A 79 4.11 14.55 16.57
N GLY A 80 3.55 15.08 17.65
CA GLY A 80 4.30 15.77 18.71
C GLY A 80 5.07 14.84 19.64
N LEU A 81 4.82 13.54 19.59
CA LEU A 81 5.54 12.57 20.40
C LEU A 81 7.03 12.57 20.03
N PRO A 82 7.97 12.53 21.00
CA PRO A 82 9.41 12.55 20.74
C PRO A 82 9.90 11.58 19.65
N PRO A 83 9.47 10.29 19.62
CA PRO A 83 9.90 9.37 18.56
C PRO A 83 9.37 9.76 17.17
N MET A 84 8.18 10.36 17.08
CA MET A 84 7.58 10.77 15.81
C MET A 84 8.24 12.05 15.29
N GLN A 85 8.55 13.00 16.19
CA GLN A 85 9.32 14.21 15.87
C GLN A 85 10.69 13.87 15.30
N ALA A 86 11.41 12.93 15.93
CA ALA A 86 12.70 12.47 15.40
C ALA A 86 12.59 11.95 13.95
N GLN A 87 11.51 11.25 13.62
CA GLN A 87 11.28 10.74 12.26
C GLN A 87 10.85 11.81 11.25
N LEU A 88 10.18 12.88 11.71
CA LEU A 88 9.87 14.03 10.87
C LEU A 88 11.16 14.73 10.40
N HIS A 89 12.15 14.85 11.27
CA HIS A 89 13.45 15.44 10.94
C HIS A 89 14.44 14.48 10.25
N ALA A 90 14.23 13.17 10.36
CA ALA A 90 15.04 12.18 9.65
C ALA A 90 14.76 12.16 8.14
N SER A 91 15.59 11.47 7.36
CA SER A 91 15.29 11.21 5.94
C SER A 91 14.13 10.21 5.79
N LEU A 92 13.36 10.29 4.70
CA LEU A 92 12.38 9.25 4.34
C LEU A 92 13.05 7.88 4.14
N LEU A 93 14.33 7.87 3.74
CA LEU A 93 15.10 6.65 3.56
C LEU A 93 15.59 6.04 4.89
N ALA A 94 15.40 6.74 6.01
CA ALA A 94 15.70 6.18 7.33
C ALA A 94 14.53 5.38 7.91
N ASP A 95 13.34 5.50 7.32
CA ASP A 95 12.14 4.80 7.76
C ASP A 95 11.91 3.53 6.93
N ASN A 96 11.78 2.40 7.61
CA ASN A 96 11.62 1.10 6.96
C ASN A 96 10.34 1.02 6.12
N THR A 97 9.23 1.60 6.60
CA THR A 97 7.96 1.56 5.85
C THR A 97 8.00 2.45 4.61
N SER A 98 8.68 3.59 4.69
CA SER A 98 8.88 4.48 3.55
C SER A 98 9.75 3.83 2.46
N ILE A 99 10.79 3.09 2.84
CA ILE A 99 11.62 2.35 1.86
C ILE A 99 10.81 1.24 1.19
N THR A 100 10.02 0.47 1.94
CA THR A 100 9.21 -0.60 1.35
C THR A 100 8.11 -0.04 0.46
N ASP A 101 7.50 1.09 0.82
CA ASP A 101 6.54 1.82 -0.02
C ASP A 101 7.16 2.30 -1.33
N LEU A 102 8.36 2.92 -1.27
CA LEU A 102 9.11 3.31 -2.46
C LEU A 102 9.46 2.09 -3.33
N GLY A 103 9.88 0.99 -2.71
CA GLY A 103 10.17 -0.27 -3.40
C GLY A 103 8.95 -0.85 -4.12
N MET A 104 7.77 -0.80 -3.50
CA MET A 104 6.51 -1.22 -4.11
C MET A 104 6.11 -0.32 -5.29
N LEU A 105 6.22 1.01 -5.13
CA LEU A 105 5.92 1.96 -6.21
C LEU A 105 6.84 1.74 -7.42
N LEU A 106 8.15 1.60 -7.17
CA LEU A 106 9.14 1.33 -8.21
C LEU A 106 8.90 -0.03 -8.87
N GLY A 107 8.66 -1.07 -8.08
CA GLY A 107 8.38 -2.42 -8.59
C GLY A 107 7.11 -2.46 -9.45
N ALA A 108 6.05 -1.76 -9.04
CA ALA A 108 4.83 -1.63 -9.82
C ALA A 108 5.06 -0.88 -11.14
N LEU A 109 5.88 0.19 -11.13
CA LEU A 109 6.26 0.93 -12.32
C LEU A 109 7.05 0.06 -13.31
N ILE A 110 8.06 -0.68 -12.82
CA ILE A 110 8.85 -1.61 -13.65
C ILE A 110 7.97 -2.71 -14.23
N ALA A 111 7.07 -3.30 -13.42
CA ALA A 111 6.15 -4.33 -13.90
C ALA A 111 5.18 -3.78 -14.97
N ALA A 112 4.72 -2.54 -14.82
CA ALA A 112 3.84 -1.88 -15.78
C ALA A 112 4.55 -1.59 -17.12
N THR A 113 5.84 -1.22 -17.10
CA THR A 113 6.61 -0.95 -18.33
C THR A 113 7.14 -2.22 -18.99
N ALA A 114 7.36 -3.31 -18.24
CA ALA A 114 7.81 -4.59 -18.77
C ALA A 114 6.70 -5.38 -19.49
N GLY A 115 5.42 -5.11 -19.18
CA GLY A 115 4.28 -5.69 -19.89
C GLY A 115 3.96 -4.94 -21.20
N SER A 116 3.58 -5.66 -22.27
CA SER A 116 3.20 -5.04 -23.55
C SER A 116 1.84 -4.33 -23.54
N ARG A 117 1.23 -4.12 -22.37
CA ARG A 117 -0.10 -3.56 -22.25
C ARG A 117 0.01 -2.04 -22.14
N SER A 118 -0.27 -1.35 -23.24
CA SER A 118 -0.53 0.08 -23.24
C SER A 118 -1.45 0.43 -22.07
N SER A 119 -1.00 1.33 -21.19
CA SER A 119 -1.77 1.75 -20.02
C SER A 119 -3.20 2.09 -20.47
N PRO A 120 -4.25 1.46 -19.88
CA PRO A 120 -5.62 1.77 -20.26
C PRO A 120 -5.83 3.27 -20.13
N ARG A 121 -6.28 3.94 -21.21
CA ARG A 121 -6.64 5.36 -21.14
C ARG A 121 -7.88 5.48 -20.25
N VAL A 122 -7.66 5.66 -18.95
CA VAL A 122 -8.75 5.85 -18.00
C VAL A 122 -9.27 7.28 -18.17
N ARG A 123 -10.40 7.41 -18.88
CA ARG A 123 -11.15 8.66 -18.93
C ARG A 123 -12.10 8.68 -17.74
N LEU A 124 -11.76 9.47 -16.73
CA LEU A 124 -12.63 9.70 -15.57
C LEU A 124 -13.40 11.01 -15.77
N SER A 125 -14.69 11.01 -15.42
CA SER A 125 -15.46 12.26 -15.30
C SER A 125 -14.96 13.05 -14.09
N ALA A 126 -15.22 14.37 -14.05
CA ALA A 126 -14.89 15.20 -12.89
C ALA A 126 -15.52 14.66 -11.59
N ARG A 127 -16.74 14.12 -11.69
CA ARG A 127 -17.43 13.44 -10.58
C ARG A 127 -16.67 12.19 -10.11
N ALA A 128 -16.19 11.37 -11.03
CA ALA A 128 -15.41 10.18 -10.69
C ALA A 128 -14.08 10.56 -10.03
N TRP A 129 -13.41 11.62 -10.51
CA TRP A 129 -12.22 12.16 -9.87
C TRP A 129 -12.47 12.63 -8.43
N ALA A 130 -13.49 13.48 -8.23
CA ALA A 130 -13.86 13.97 -6.90
C ALA A 130 -14.21 12.81 -5.95
N ALA A 131 -14.97 11.83 -6.44
CA ALA A 131 -15.34 10.66 -5.66
C ALA A 131 -14.12 9.78 -5.33
N SER A 132 -13.16 9.61 -6.24
CA SER A 132 -11.91 8.88 -5.98
C SER A 132 -11.02 9.57 -4.94
N VAL A 133 -10.89 10.90 -5.01
CA VAL A 133 -10.13 11.68 -4.01
C VAL A 133 -10.79 11.56 -2.64
N LEU A 134 -12.10 11.76 -2.55
CA LEU A 134 -12.84 11.64 -1.29
C LEU A 134 -12.73 10.22 -0.71
N ALA A 135 -12.87 9.19 -1.55
CA ALA A 135 -12.70 7.81 -1.14
C ALA A 135 -11.27 7.54 -0.62
N GLY A 136 -10.25 8.11 -1.26
CA GLY A 136 -8.85 8.02 -0.80
C GLY A 136 -8.63 8.67 0.57
N LEU A 137 -9.23 9.84 0.81
CA LEU A 137 -9.16 10.53 2.11
C LEU A 137 -9.85 9.71 3.22
N VAL A 138 -11.05 9.19 2.95
CA VAL A 138 -11.78 8.32 3.88
C VAL A 138 -11.00 7.03 4.13
N LEU A 139 -10.37 6.45 3.11
CA LEU A 139 -9.52 5.27 3.24
C LEU A 139 -8.31 5.56 4.15
N GLY A 140 -7.63 6.68 3.93
CA GLY A 140 -6.50 7.10 4.76
C GLY A 140 -6.91 7.30 6.22
N TYR A 141 -7.95 8.10 6.46
CA TYR A 141 -8.46 8.36 7.81
C TYR A 141 -8.90 7.09 8.53
N SER A 142 -9.72 6.26 7.87
CA SER A 142 -10.22 5.02 8.46
C SER A 142 -9.11 4.00 8.72
N SER A 143 -8.09 3.92 7.86
CA SER A 143 -6.94 3.02 8.09
C SER A 143 -6.14 3.39 9.33
N ARG A 144 -6.07 4.67 9.69
CA ARG A 144 -5.41 5.10 10.94
C ARG A 144 -6.27 4.77 12.17
N MET A 145 -7.58 5.02 12.10
CA MET A 145 -8.53 4.67 13.17
C MET A 145 -8.58 3.16 13.41
N ALA A 146 -8.49 2.38 12.34
CA ALA A 146 -8.52 0.92 12.39
C ALA A 146 -7.14 0.30 12.68
N PHE A 147 -6.08 1.11 12.87
CA PHE A 147 -4.70 0.67 13.06
C PHE A 147 -4.18 -0.31 11.99
N GLY A 148 -4.66 -0.21 10.75
CA GLY A 148 -4.25 -1.12 9.70
C GLY A 148 -4.89 -0.91 8.34
N CYS A 149 -4.29 -1.57 7.35
CA CYS A 149 -4.76 -1.64 5.96
C CYS A 149 -4.79 -3.10 5.50
N ASN A 150 -5.11 -3.35 4.22
CA ASN A 150 -5.10 -4.71 3.65
C ASN A 150 -3.76 -5.44 3.87
N VAL A 151 -2.62 -4.74 3.82
CA VAL A 151 -1.31 -5.37 4.00
C VAL A 151 -0.97 -5.54 5.49
N GLY A 152 -1.29 -4.54 6.32
CA GLY A 152 -0.99 -4.56 7.75
C GLY A 152 -1.95 -5.40 8.59
N ALA A 153 -3.26 -5.17 8.48
CA ALA A 153 -4.26 -5.84 9.31
C ALA A 153 -4.71 -7.18 8.73
N TYR A 154 -4.99 -7.24 7.42
CA TYR A 154 -5.41 -8.50 6.79
C TYR A 154 -4.23 -9.43 6.56
N PHE A 155 -3.25 -9.07 5.74
CA PHE A 155 -2.16 -10.00 5.39
C PHE A 155 -1.21 -10.28 6.56
N SER A 156 -0.67 -9.24 7.20
CA SER A 156 0.26 -9.39 8.33
C SER A 156 -0.44 -9.75 9.65
N GLY A 157 -1.61 -9.16 9.93
CA GLY A 157 -2.35 -9.43 11.17
C GLY A 157 -2.94 -10.84 11.23
N ILE A 158 -3.55 -11.33 10.15
CA ILE A 158 -4.12 -12.69 10.15
C ILE A 158 -3.04 -13.76 10.16
N SER A 159 -1.94 -13.57 9.42
CA SER A 159 -0.84 -14.55 9.38
C SER A 159 -0.13 -14.73 10.73
N THR A 160 -0.20 -13.73 11.62
CA THR A 160 0.33 -13.78 12.99
C THR A 160 -0.69 -14.27 14.02
N GLY A 161 -1.90 -14.65 13.60
CA GLY A 161 -2.96 -15.15 14.50
C GLY A 161 -3.71 -14.06 15.26
N SER A 162 -3.65 -12.80 14.82
CA SER A 162 -4.29 -11.68 15.52
C SER A 162 -5.81 -11.68 15.35
N LEU A 163 -6.56 -11.65 16.46
CA LEU A 163 -8.01 -11.50 16.45
C LEU A 163 -8.45 -10.15 15.83
N HIS A 164 -7.67 -9.09 16.07
CA HIS A 164 -7.93 -7.77 15.47
C HIS A 164 -7.92 -7.86 13.94
N GLY A 165 -7.00 -8.63 13.34
CA GLY A 165 -6.93 -8.82 11.88
C GLY A 165 -8.19 -9.47 11.31
N TRP A 166 -8.77 -10.44 12.03
CA TRP A 166 -10.01 -11.11 11.63
C TRP A 166 -11.24 -10.19 11.72
N VAL A 167 -11.37 -9.43 12.81
CA VAL A 167 -12.45 -8.43 12.97
C VAL A 167 -12.33 -7.32 11.93
N TRP A 168 -11.09 -6.87 11.68
CA TRP A 168 -10.78 -5.91 10.63
C TRP A 168 -11.19 -6.45 9.26
N PHE A 169 -10.86 -7.70 8.94
CA PHE A 169 -11.23 -8.35 7.68
C PHE A 169 -12.73 -8.39 7.47
N ALA A 170 -13.51 -8.84 8.46
CA ALA A 170 -14.97 -8.89 8.35
C ALA A 170 -15.57 -7.50 8.06
N SER A 171 -15.09 -6.49 8.78
CA SER A 171 -15.54 -5.09 8.62
C SER A 171 -15.14 -4.52 7.26
N ALA A 172 -13.89 -4.72 6.84
CA ALA A 172 -13.38 -4.27 5.55
C ALA A 172 -14.08 -4.97 4.38
N PHE A 173 -14.42 -6.26 4.53
CA PHE A 173 -15.15 -7.02 3.52
C PHE A 173 -16.59 -6.52 3.36
N ALA A 174 -17.30 -6.26 4.47
CA ALA A 174 -18.63 -5.65 4.44
C ALA A 174 -18.60 -4.27 3.77
N GLY A 175 -17.66 -3.41 4.18
CA GLY A 175 -17.46 -2.09 3.59
C GLY A 175 -17.12 -2.15 2.09
N SER A 176 -16.26 -3.07 1.68
CA SER A 176 -15.90 -3.28 0.27
C SER A 176 -17.09 -3.73 -0.57
N THR A 177 -17.95 -4.60 -0.02
CA THR A 177 -19.17 -5.06 -0.71
C THR A 177 -20.12 -3.89 -0.97
N ILE A 178 -20.27 -2.99 0.00
CA ILE A 178 -21.07 -1.76 -0.16
C ILE A 178 -20.41 -0.82 -1.17
N GLY A 179 -19.10 -0.60 -1.06
CA GLY A 179 -18.34 0.26 -1.97
C GLY A 179 -18.43 -0.19 -3.44
N VAL A 180 -18.37 -1.50 -3.70
CA VAL A 180 -18.56 -2.06 -5.05
C VAL A 180 -19.95 -1.77 -5.59
N ARG A 181 -21.00 -1.81 -4.77
CA ARG A 181 -22.37 -1.45 -5.19
C ARG A 181 -22.50 0.04 -5.48
N LEU A 182 -21.88 0.90 -4.68
CA LEU A 182 -21.90 2.36 -4.86
C LEU A 182 -21.09 2.83 -6.08
N ARG A 183 -20.13 2.02 -6.54
CA ARG A 183 -19.26 2.32 -7.69
C ARG A 183 -20.05 2.74 -8.94
N GLY A 184 -21.16 2.05 -9.23
CA GLY A 184 -22.04 2.36 -10.36
C GLY A 184 -22.72 3.73 -10.21
N ALA A 185 -23.23 4.04 -9.02
CA ALA A 185 -23.89 5.32 -8.73
C ALA A 185 -22.93 6.52 -8.73
N LEU A 186 -21.64 6.28 -8.46
CA LEU A 186 -20.60 7.31 -8.46
C LEU A 186 -19.97 7.51 -9.85
N GLY A 187 -20.32 6.70 -10.85
CA GLY A 187 -19.73 6.76 -12.19
C GLY A 187 -18.27 6.33 -12.22
N ILE A 188 -17.79 5.63 -11.18
CA ILE A 188 -16.43 5.09 -11.10
C ILE A 188 -16.42 3.73 -11.81
N GLY A 189 -16.85 3.62 -13.06
CA GLY A 189 -16.93 2.35 -13.78
C GLY A 189 -16.58 2.58 -15.24
N SER A 190 -15.85 1.65 -15.86
CA SER A 190 -15.53 1.75 -17.29
C SER A 190 -16.81 2.04 -18.08
N ALA A 191 -16.80 3.10 -18.88
CA ALA A 191 -17.70 3.21 -20.01
C ALA A 191 -17.65 1.85 -20.74
N ARG A 192 -18.80 1.21 -20.90
CA ARG A 192 -18.93 0.19 -21.93
C ARG A 192 -18.84 0.87 -23.28
#